data_AF-A0A151F192-F1
#
_entry.id   AF-A0A151F192-F1
#
_cell.length_a   1.000
_cell.length_b   1.000
_cell.length_c   1.000
_cell.angle_alpha   90.00
_cell.angle_beta   90.00
_cell.angle_gamma   90.00
#
_symmetry.space_group_name_H-M   'P 1'
#
loop_
_entity.id
_entity.type
_entity.pdbx_description
1 polymer ?
#
loop_
_entity_poly.entity_id
_entity_poly.type
_entity_poly.pdbx_seq_one_letter_code
_entity_poly.pdbx_strand_id
1 'polypeptide(L)'
;MKKRYMVWWHSYVDDIHKEDVTLRDIYKSVSKALVDLDKLILLEDQGKIKVIDTETLNPIYIEILDKSIENQVAKNPIVDVDEDE
;
A
#
# COMPACT_ATOMS: atom_id res chain seq x y z
N MET A 1 14.54 3.84 -16.39
CA MET A 1 13.06 3.82 -16.43
C MET A 1 12.55 4.23 -15.05
N LYS A 2 11.51 5.08 -14.96
CA LYS A 2 10.99 5.56 -13.67
C LYS A 2 9.85 4.63 -13.25
N LYS A 3 10.12 3.76 -12.28
CA LYS A 3 9.10 2.88 -11.70
C LYS A 3 8.02 3.73 -11.03
N ARG A 4 6.76 3.30 -11.12
CA ARG A 4 5.65 3.91 -10.38
C ARG A 4 5.21 2.95 -9.29
N TYR A 5 5.05 3.48 -8.08
CA TYR A 5 4.58 2.73 -6.92
C TYR A 5 3.18 3.20 -6.57
N MET A 6 2.24 2.26 -6.49
CA MET A 6 0.81 2.50 -6.27
C MET A 6 0.37 1.79 -5.01
N VAL A 7 -0.21 2.53 -4.06
CA VAL A 7 -0.71 2.01 -2.79
C VAL A 7 -2.22 1.84 -2.87
N TRP A 8 -2.68 0.60 -2.78
CA TRP A 8 -4.09 0.21 -2.79
C TRP A 8 -4.60 0.00 -1.37
N TRP A 9 -4.68 1.07 -0.58
CA TRP A 9 -4.99 0.96 0.86
C TRP A 9 -6.42 0.49 1.16
N HIS A 10 -7.34 0.57 0.19
CA HIS A 10 -8.71 0.08 0.34
C HIS A 10 -8.94 -1.33 -0.22
N SER A 11 -7.89 -2.05 -0.61
CA SER A 11 -8.00 -3.40 -1.20
C SER A 11 -8.41 -4.48 -0.19
N TYR A 12 -8.60 -4.14 1.09
CA TYR A 12 -9.22 -5.05 2.07
C TYR A 12 -10.58 -5.59 1.60
N VAL A 13 -11.26 -4.90 0.67
CA VAL A 13 -12.51 -5.36 0.05
C VAL A 13 -12.28 -6.62 -0.79
N ASP A 14 -11.12 -6.77 -1.43
CA ASP A 14 -10.77 -7.95 -2.22
C ASP A 14 -10.45 -9.17 -1.32
N ASP A 15 -9.95 -8.91 -0.11
CA ASP A 15 -9.68 -9.91 0.93
C ASP A 15 -10.93 -10.28 1.75
N ILE A 16 -12.06 -9.55 1.61
CA ILE A 16 -13.34 -9.94 2.22
C ILE A 16 -14.05 -10.90 1.26
N HIS A 17 -13.97 -12.19 1.56
CA HIS A 17 -14.61 -13.21 0.75
C HIS A 17 -16.04 -13.47 1.23
N LYS A 18 -16.86 -14.06 0.36
CA LYS A 18 -18.22 -14.52 0.72
C LYS A 18 -18.23 -15.50 1.92
N GLU A 19 -17.08 -16.12 2.18
CA GLU A 19 -16.82 -17.07 3.25
C GLU A 19 -16.56 -16.39 4.61
N ASP A 20 -16.30 -15.08 4.63
CA ASP A 20 -16.18 -14.28 5.85
C ASP A 20 -17.57 -14.04 6.44
N VAL A 21 -18.07 -15.05 7.13
CA VAL A 21 -19.44 -15.12 7.66
C VAL A 21 -19.63 -14.29 8.93
N THR A 22 -18.58 -13.69 9.50
CA THR A 22 -18.67 -12.90 10.73
C THR A 22 -17.99 -11.54 10.66
N LEU A 23 -18.46 -10.60 11.49
CA LEU A 23 -17.81 -9.29 11.70
C LEU A 23 -16.35 -9.41 12.15
N ARG A 24 -15.98 -10.52 12.82
CA ARG A 24 -14.60 -10.75 13.28
C ARG A 24 -13.65 -11.02 12.12
N ASP A 25 -14.13 -11.69 11.08
CA ASP A 25 -13.32 -12.03 9.92
C ASP A 25 -13.07 -10.78 9.07
N ILE A 26 -14.13 -9.99 8.86
CA ILE A 26 -14.03 -8.65 8.26
C ILE A 26 -13.04 -7.78 9.04
N TYR A 27 -13.17 -7.71 10.37
CA TYR A 27 -12.26 -6.92 11.21
C TYR A 27 -10.80 -7.36 11.06
N LYS A 28 -10.52 -8.67 11.00
CA LYS A 28 -9.16 -9.18 10.81
C LYS A 28 -8.58 -8.80 9.45
N SER A 29 -9.37 -8.93 8.38
CA SER A 29 -8.95 -8.54 7.03
C SER A 29 -8.59 -7.05 6.98
N VAL A 30 -9.48 -6.19 7.46
CA VAL A 30 -9.23 -4.74 7.54
C VAL A 30 -8.02 -4.42 8.41
N SER A 31 -7.89 -5.05 9.58
CA SER A 31 -6.76 -4.81 10.49
C SER A 31 -5.41 -5.16 9.85
N LYS A 32 -5.36 -6.21 9.02
CA LYS A 32 -4.12 -6.60 8.31
C LYS A 32 -3.72 -5.52 7.30
N ALA A 33 -4.67 -5.04 6.48
CA ALA A 33 -4.41 -3.95 5.54
C ALA A 33 -3.94 -2.67 6.25
N LEU A 34 -4.54 -2.33 7.40
CA LEU A 34 -4.10 -1.19 8.22
C LEU A 34 -2.67 -1.35 8.74
N VAL A 35 -2.26 -2.55 9.15
CA VAL A 35 -0.87 -2.84 9.56
C VAL A 35 0.11 -2.66 8.40
N ASP A 36 -0.27 -3.06 7.18
CA ASP A 36 0.58 -2.89 6.01
C ASP A 36 0.67 -1.43 5.55
N LEU A 37 -0.39 -0.64 5.74
CA LEU A 37 -0.40 0.81 5.55
C LEU A 37 0.49 1.52 6.59
N ASP A 38 0.42 1.12 7.86
CA ASP A 38 1.21 1.72 8.94
C ASP A 38 2.73 1.62 8.67
N LYS A 39 3.18 0.52 8.06
CA LYS A 39 4.58 0.37 7.62
C LYS A 39 4.99 1.43 6.59
N LEU A 40 4.09 1.85 5.71
CA LEU A 40 4.36 2.89 4.71
C LEU A 40 4.36 4.27 5.35
N ILE A 41 3.42 4.54 6.28
CA ILE A 41 3.39 5.78 7.06
C ILE A 41 4.72 5.98 7.80
N LEU A 42 5.24 4.93 8.46
CA LEU A 42 6.55 5.00 9.11
C LEU A 42 7.71 5.36 8.16
N LEU A 43 7.65 4.93 6.90
CA LEU A 43 8.65 5.30 5.89
C LEU A 43 8.48 6.75 5.41
N GLU A 44 7.24 7.23 5.32
CA GLU A 44 6.94 8.62 4.99
C GLU A 44 7.40 9.57 6.12
N ASP A 45 7.09 9.24 7.36
CA ASP A 45 7.54 9.98 8.56
C ASP A 45 9.07 10.04 8.66
N GLN A 46 9.76 8.99 8.19
CA GLN A 46 11.23 8.95 8.09
C GLN A 46 11.78 9.73 6.89
N GLY A 47 10.92 10.30 6.03
CA GLY A 47 11.30 11.02 4.82
C GLY A 47 11.87 10.12 3.71
N LYS A 48 11.59 8.80 3.76
CA LYS A 48 12.13 7.82 2.80
C LYS A 48 11.23 7.63 1.59
N ILE A 49 9.93 7.87 1.76
CA ILE A 49 8.96 7.96 0.67
C ILE A 49 8.19 9.27 0.78
N LYS A 50 7.46 9.60 -0.28
CA LYS A 50 6.56 10.74 -0.31
C LYS A 50 5.31 10.40 -1.12
N VAL A 51 4.13 10.75 -0.61
CA VAL A 51 2.89 10.70 -1.39
C VAL A 51 2.90 11.76 -2.51
N ILE A 52 2.52 11.33 -3.71
CA ILE A 52 2.31 12.18 -4.88
C ILE A 52 0.81 12.47 -4.98
N ASP A 53 0.44 13.74 -4.96
CA ASP A 53 -0.93 14.15 -5.21
C ASP A 53 -1.27 13.94 -6.70
N THR A 54 -2.24 13.07 -6.95
CA THR A 54 -2.72 12.71 -8.29
C THR A 54 -4.24 12.88 -8.41
N GLU A 55 -4.87 13.59 -7.47
CA GLU A 55 -6.33 13.79 -7.38
C GLU A 55 -7.15 12.49 -7.25
N THR A 56 -6.50 11.33 -7.11
CA THR A 56 -7.15 10.07 -6.75
C THR A 56 -6.76 9.65 -5.33
N LEU A 57 -7.73 9.14 -4.60
CA LEU A 57 -7.52 8.52 -3.29
C LEU A 57 -7.24 7.03 -3.41
N ASN A 58 -7.40 6.42 -4.58
CA ASN A 58 -7.07 5.02 -4.81
C ASN A 58 -6.81 4.70 -6.31
N PRO A 59 -5.59 4.27 -6.68
CA PRO A 59 -4.45 4.08 -5.79
C PRO A 59 -3.86 5.42 -5.36
N ILE A 60 -3.19 5.45 -4.21
CA ILE A 60 -2.32 6.57 -3.84
C ILE A 60 -0.95 6.34 -4.48
N TYR A 61 -0.38 7.34 -5.13
CA TYR A 61 0.93 7.20 -5.74
C TYR A 61 2.02 7.64 -4.76
N ILE A 62 3.14 6.93 -4.73
CA ILE A 62 4.29 7.28 -3.89
C ILE A 62 5.58 7.36 -4.71
N GLU A 63 6.46 8.27 -4.32
CA GLU A 63 7.84 8.35 -4.80
C GLU A 63 8.79 7.83 -3.71
N ILE A 64 9.73 6.97 -4.10
CA ILE A 64 10.80 6.50 -3.22
C ILE A 64 11.96 7.50 -3.26
N LEU A 65 12.23 8.13 -2.13
CA LEU A 65 13.29 9.12 -1.96
C LEU A 65 14.62 8.46 -1.56
N ASP A 66 14.57 7.39 -0.76
CA ASP A 66 15.72 6.57 -0.36
C ASP A 66 15.69 5.21 -1.09
N LYS A 67 16.61 4.96 -2.02
CA LYS A 67 16.61 3.70 -2.80
C LYS A 67 16.87 2.44 -1.97
N SER A 68 17.42 2.55 -0.75
CA SER A 68 17.72 1.39 0.09
C SER A 68 16.46 0.63 0.55
N ILE A 69 15.31 1.31 0.59
CA ILE A 69 14.02 0.75 0.99
C ILE A 69 13.15 0.30 -0.20
N GLU A 70 13.64 0.41 -1.45
CA GLU A 70 12.86 0.06 -2.64
C GLU A 70 12.31 -1.37 -2.56
N ASN A 71 13.15 -2.32 -2.18
CA ASN A 71 12.76 -3.72 -2.01
C ASN A 71 11.77 -3.94 -0.86
N GLN A 72 11.82 -3.09 0.18
CA GLN A 72 10.86 -3.15 1.29
C GLN A 72 9.49 -2.64 0.84
N VAL A 73 9.45 -1.55 0.08
CA VAL A 73 8.21 -0.96 -0.45
C VAL A 73 7.58 -1.88 -1.50
N ALA A 74 8.36 -2.39 -2.46
CA ALA A 74 7.87 -3.27 -3.52
C ALA A 74 7.36 -4.64 -3.01
N LYS A 75 7.71 -5.04 -1.79
CA LYS A 75 7.22 -6.27 -1.14
C LYS A 75 6.03 -6.03 -0.23
N ASN A 76 5.58 -4.80 -0.06
CA ASN A 76 4.42 -4.52 0.75
C ASN A 76 3.16 -5.05 0.03
N PRO A 77 2.29 -5.85 0.69
CA PRO A 77 1.13 -6.47 0.04
C PRO A 77 0.14 -5.51 -0.62
N ILE A 78 0.11 -4.24 -0.19
CA ILE A 78 -0.78 -3.22 -0.75
C ILE A 78 -0.09 -2.31 -1.77
N VAL A 79 1.12 -2.65 -2.23
CA VAL A 79 1.89 -1.87 -3.19
C VAL A 79 2.06 -2.62 -4.50
N ASP A 80 1.57 -2.02 -5.58
CA ASP A 80 1.89 -2.45 -6.94
C ASP A 80 3.02 -1.59 -7.53
N VAL A 81 3.82 -2.23 -8.37
CA VAL A 81 4.91 -1.59 -9.12
C VAL A 81 4.59 -1.69 -10.60
N ASP A 82 4.42 -0.54 -11.24
CA ASP A 82 4.28 -0.43 -12.69
C ASP A 82 5.65 -0.04 -13.27
N GLU A 83 6.21 -0.95 -14.06
CA GLU A 83 7.43 -0.74 -14.83
C GLU A 83 7.00 -0.53 -16.29
N ASP A 84 6.99 0.73 -16.76
CA ASP A 84 6.77 1.03 -18.19
C ASP A 84 7.81 0.22 -19.02
N GLU A 85 7.34 -0.74 -19.84
CA GLU A 85 8.15 -1.62 -20.73
C GLU A 85 9.09 -0.84 -21.67
#